data_AF-A0A196NA73-F1
#
_entry.id   AF-A0A196NA73-F1
#
_cell.length_a   1.000
_cell.length_b   1.000
_cell.length_c   1.000
_cell.angle_alpha   90.00
_cell.angle_beta   90.00
_cell.angle_gamma   90.00
#
_symmetry.space_group_name_H-M   'P 1'
#
loop_
_entity.id
_entity.type
_entity.pdbx_description
1 polymer ?
#
loop_
_entity_poly.entity_id
_entity_poly.type
_entity_poly.pdbx_seq_one_letter_code
_entity_poly.pdbx_strand_id
1 'polypeptide(L)'
;MSSGIKLGLDDLSDIKPTARPERSRSEQRREVAAIDDVGREHGFTKPAAPAGPPRRQKSAYAGEQLHQVSVKGPLSVMGRFIDYCDRERLPYWQAIEKLMDQAERGGG
;
A
#
# COMPACT_ATOMS: atom_id res chain seq x y z
N MET A 1 -34.32 7.81 29.76
CA MET A 1 -33.19 7.69 30.70
C MET A 1 -32.14 6.80 30.04
N SER A 2 -31.18 7.37 29.31
CA SER A 2 -30.11 6.57 28.68
C SER A 2 -29.01 6.32 29.70
N SER A 3 -28.93 5.09 30.20
CA SER A 3 -27.85 4.64 31.06
C SER A 3 -26.65 4.27 30.19
N GLY A 4 -25.67 5.16 30.10
CA GLY A 4 -24.38 4.90 29.47
C GLY A 4 -23.46 4.18 30.45
N ILE A 5 -22.88 3.05 30.01
CA ILE A 5 -21.89 2.30 30.79
C ILE A 5 -20.64 3.18 30.94
N LYS A 6 -20.28 3.56 32.17
CA LYS A 6 -19.01 4.23 32.48
C LYS A 6 -17.88 3.22 32.45
N LEU A 7 -17.03 3.29 31.43
CA LEU A 7 -15.89 2.39 31.23
C LEU A 7 -14.63 2.80 32.03
N GLY A 8 -14.74 3.73 32.98
CA GLY A 8 -13.62 4.09 33.86
C GLY A 8 -12.42 4.71 33.14
N LEU A 9 -12.64 5.33 31.98
CA LEU A 9 -11.63 6.04 31.19
C LEU A 9 -11.68 7.56 31.38
N ASP A 10 -12.31 8.02 32.46
CA ASP A 10 -12.56 9.44 32.72
C ASP A 10 -11.28 10.20 33.13
N ASP A 11 -10.22 9.49 33.58
CA ASP A 11 -8.95 10.10 33.95
C ASP A 11 -7.75 9.33 33.37
N LEU A 12 -7.08 9.97 32.40
CA LEU A 12 -5.88 9.46 31.73
C LEU A 12 -4.61 10.18 32.20
N SER A 13 -4.70 11.02 33.23
CA SER A 13 -3.59 11.85 33.70
C SER A 13 -2.44 11.06 34.35
N ASP A 14 -2.71 9.83 34.78
CA ASP A 14 -1.72 8.91 35.34
C ASP A 14 -0.88 8.15 34.29
N ILE A 15 -1.22 8.25 33.01
CA ILE A 15 -0.45 7.62 31.93
C ILE A 15 0.80 8.45 31.67
N LYS A 16 1.85 8.21 32.45
CA LYS A 16 3.18 8.78 32.19
C LYS A 16 3.90 7.92 31.16
N PRO A 17 4.43 8.51 30.06
CA PRO A 17 5.31 7.77 29.17
C PRO A 17 6.48 7.24 30.01
N THR A 18 6.67 5.92 29.99
CA THR A 18 7.86 5.32 30.60
C THR A 18 9.06 5.83 29.80
N ALA A 19 9.73 6.85 30.33
CA ALA A 19 10.95 7.35 29.75
C ALA A 19 11.97 6.22 29.81
N ARG A 20 12.26 5.62 28.65
CA ARG A 20 13.40 4.72 28.50
C ARG A 20 14.62 5.50 29.01
N PRO A 21 15.47 4.93 29.88
CA PRO A 21 16.66 5.64 30.33
C PRO A 21 17.43 6.16 29.13
N GLU A 22 17.80 7.45 29.16
CA GLU A 22 18.61 8.14 28.15
C GLU A 22 20.01 7.50 28.11
N ARG A 23 20.10 6.30 27.55
CA ARG A 23 21.37 5.65 27.22
C ARG A 23 22.01 6.47 26.12
N SER A 24 23.30 6.71 26.23
CA SER A 24 24.01 7.41 25.17
C SER A 24 23.85 6.63 23.86
N ARG A 25 23.69 7.35 22.75
CA ARG A 25 23.59 6.73 21.40
C ARG A 25 24.75 5.76 21.13
N SER A 26 25.92 5.98 21.74
CA SER A 26 27.08 5.09 21.63
C SER A 26 26.89 3.78 22.40
N GLU A 27 26.31 3.82 23.59
CA GLU A 27 26.00 2.64 24.41
C GLU A 27 24.92 1.80 23.77
N GLN A 28 23.87 2.46 23.25
CA GLN A 28 22.80 1.79 22.54
C GLN A 28 23.30 1.07 21.28
N ARG A 29 24.23 1.68 20.53
CA ARG A 29 24.85 1.05 19.37
C ARG A 29 25.69 -0.18 19.74
N ARG A 30 26.42 -0.12 20.87
CA ARG A 30 27.24 -1.24 21.36
C ARG A 30 26.38 -2.42 21.80
N GLU A 31 25.30 -2.16 22.51
CA GLU A 31 24.35 -3.19 22.94
C GLU A 31 23.66 -3.87 21.76
N VAL A 32 23.22 -3.09 20.77
CA VAL A 32 22.63 -3.64 19.53
C VAL A 32 23.64 -4.48 18.75
N ALA A 33 24.91 -4.04 18.68
CA ALA A 33 25.97 -4.80 18.01
C ALA A 33 26.24 -6.14 18.72
N ALA A 34 26.26 -6.16 20.06
CA ALA A 34 26.43 -7.38 20.83
C ALA A 34 25.29 -8.39 20.61
N ILE A 35 24.04 -7.90 20.50
CA ILE A 35 22.88 -8.74 20.17
C ILE A 35 23.01 -9.32 18.75
N ASP A 36 23.44 -8.51 17.78
CA ASP A 36 23.67 -8.95 16.41
C ASP A 36 24.81 -9.99 16.28
N ASP A 37 25.84 -9.90 17.13
CA ASP A 37 26.95 -10.86 17.17
C ASP A 37 26.48 -12.23 17.69
N VAL A 38 25.75 -12.25 18.82
CA VAL A 38 25.14 -13.48 19.36
C VAL A 38 24.16 -14.10 18.34
N GLY A 39 23.36 -13.26 17.67
CA GLY A 39 22.47 -13.72 16.60
C GLY A 39 23.23 -14.44 15.48
N ARG A 40 24.36 -13.86 15.02
CA ARG A 40 25.20 -14.47 13.99
C ARG A 40 25.81 -15.80 14.42
N GLU A 41 26.27 -15.91 15.66
CA GLU A 41 26.82 -17.16 16.21
C GLU A 41 25.80 -18.29 16.23
N HIS A 42 24.52 -17.97 16.42
CA HIS A 42 23.41 -18.93 16.40
C HIS A 42 22.72 -19.08 15.02
N GLY A 43 23.32 -18.55 13.95
CA GLY A 43 22.81 -18.71 12.58
C GLY A 43 21.68 -17.74 12.20
N PHE A 44 21.36 -16.75 13.03
CA PHE A 44 20.45 -15.66 12.67
C PHE A 44 21.19 -14.63 11.82
N THR A 45 21.19 -14.83 10.51
CA THR A 45 21.65 -13.82 9.55
C THR A 45 20.53 -12.84 9.23
N LYS A 46 20.84 -11.54 9.19
CA LYS A 46 19.88 -10.52 8.72
C LYS A 46 19.43 -10.89 7.30
N PRO A 47 18.11 -10.95 7.03
CA PRO A 47 17.61 -11.08 5.66
C PRO A 47 18.23 -9.96 4.81
N ALA A 48 18.69 -10.30 3.60
CA ALA A 48 19.14 -9.31 2.65
C ALA A 48 18.07 -8.21 2.56
N ALA A 49 18.47 -6.95 2.73
CA ALA A 49 17.54 -5.83 2.74
C ALA A 49 16.61 -5.96 1.52
N PRO A 50 15.27 -5.86 1.70
CA PRO A 50 14.36 -5.98 0.59
C PRO A 50 14.78 -4.97 -0.48
N ALA A 51 14.84 -5.41 -1.74
CA ALA A 51 15.05 -4.51 -2.86
C ALA A 51 14.11 -3.32 -2.68
N GLY A 52 14.66 -2.10 -2.77
CA GLY A 52 13.95 -0.87 -2.41
C GLY A 52 12.55 -0.79 -3.05
N PRO A 53 11.62 -0.02 -2.46
CA PRO A 53 10.24 0.04 -2.93
C PRO A 53 10.21 0.34 -4.43
N PRO A 54 9.36 -0.36 -5.21
CA PRO A 54 9.33 -0.21 -6.66
C PRO A 54 9.15 1.27 -7.00
N ARG A 55 10.10 1.81 -7.76
CA ARG A 55 10.10 3.20 -8.21
C ARG A 55 8.78 3.46 -8.93
N ARG A 56 7.88 4.25 -8.33
CA ARG A 56 6.62 4.67 -8.96
C ARG A 56 6.95 5.21 -10.36
N GLN A 57 6.57 4.48 -11.41
CA GLN A 57 6.68 4.99 -12.76
C GLN A 57 5.79 6.24 -12.85
N LYS A 58 6.39 7.36 -13.26
CA LYS A 58 5.60 8.53 -13.65
C LYS A 58 4.73 8.10 -14.82
N SER A 59 3.41 8.11 -14.64
CA SER A 59 2.46 7.91 -15.74
C SER A 59 2.78 8.92 -16.85
N ALA A 60 2.77 8.48 -18.11
CA ALA A 60 2.94 9.35 -19.27
C ALA A 60 1.88 10.48 -19.34
N TYR A 61 0.77 10.30 -18.62
CA TYR A 61 -0.36 11.23 -18.53
C TYR A 61 -0.30 12.11 -17.26
N ALA A 62 0.86 12.21 -16.61
CA ALA A 62 1.09 13.09 -15.48
C ALA A 62 0.98 14.57 -15.92
N GLY A 63 -0.24 15.10 -15.94
CA GLY A 63 -0.56 16.46 -16.36
C GLY A 63 -1.90 16.60 -17.08
N GLU A 64 -2.50 15.49 -17.54
CA GLU A 64 -3.82 15.52 -18.19
C GLU A 64 -4.95 15.56 -17.16
N GLN A 65 -6.00 16.34 -17.46
CA GLN A 65 -7.18 16.40 -16.62
C GLN A 65 -7.96 15.09 -16.73
N LEU A 66 -7.92 14.29 -15.66
CA LEU A 66 -8.63 13.02 -15.62
C LEU A 66 -10.14 13.24 -15.46
N HIS A 67 -10.93 12.58 -16.30
CA HIS A 67 -12.39 12.52 -16.15
C HIS A 67 -12.81 11.18 -15.55
N GLN A 68 -13.68 11.22 -14.54
CA GLN A 68 -14.21 10.01 -13.92
C GLN A 68 -15.50 9.58 -14.60
N VAL A 69 -15.54 8.35 -15.09
CA VAL A 69 -16.76 7.74 -15.64
C VAL A 69 -17.20 6.61 -14.71
N SER A 70 -18.50 6.59 -14.38
CA SER A 70 -19.13 5.51 -13.63
C SER A 70 -20.11 4.77 -14.54
N VAL A 71 -19.88 3.48 -14.77
CA VAL A 71 -20.71 2.65 -15.65
C VAL A 71 -21.30 1.50 -14.85
N LYS A 72 -22.60 1.26 -15.04
CA LYS A 72 -23.30 0.07 -14.53
C LYS A 72 -23.81 -0.74 -15.72
N GLY A 73 -23.84 -2.05 -15.57
CA GLY A 73 -24.36 -2.94 -16.60
C GLY A 73 -24.44 -4.38 -16.11
N PRO A 74 -24.93 -5.30 -16.96
CA PRO A 74 -25.08 -6.70 -16.61
C PRO A 74 -23.74 -7.33 -16.21
N LEU A 75 -23.77 -8.20 -15.19
CA LEU A 75 -22.58 -8.88 -14.69
C LEU A 75 -21.84 -9.65 -15.79
N SER A 76 -22.59 -10.26 -16.71
CA SER A 76 -22.03 -11.01 -17.86
C SER A 76 -21.27 -10.13 -18.85
N VAL A 77 -21.61 -8.85 -18.96
CA VAL A 77 -20.91 -7.90 -19.82
C VAL A 77 -19.69 -7.35 -19.10
N MET A 78 -19.87 -6.92 -17.85
CA MET A 78 -18.78 -6.35 -17.04
C MET A 78 -17.68 -7.39 -16.77
N GLY A 79 -18.04 -8.64 -16.47
CA GLY A 79 -17.08 -9.73 -16.29
C GLY A 79 -16.19 -9.94 -17.52
N ARG A 80 -16.80 -10.02 -18.72
CA ARG A 80 -16.04 -10.16 -19.98
C ARG A 80 -15.08 -8.99 -20.23
N PHE A 81 -15.48 -7.78 -19.85
CA PHE A 81 -14.61 -6.61 -19.97
C PHE A 81 -13.42 -6.68 -19.00
N ILE A 82 -13.64 -7.10 -17.76
CA ILE A 82 -12.59 -7.31 -16.76
C ILE A 82 -11.61 -8.38 -17.25
N ASP A 83 -12.12 -9.53 -17.70
CA ASP A 83 -11.30 -10.63 -18.22
C ASP A 83 -10.44 -10.18 -19.41
N TYR A 84 -10.98 -9.32 -20.28
CA TYR A 84 -10.24 -8.72 -21.38
C TYR A 84 -9.09 -7.83 -20.87
N CYS A 85 -9.35 -6.98 -19.87
CA CYS A 85 -8.33 -6.10 -19.29
C CYS A 85 -7.21 -6.91 -18.62
N ASP A 86 -7.55 -7.97 -17.89
CA ASP A 86 -6.60 -8.84 -17.21
C ASP A 86 -5.70 -9.59 -18.21
N ARG A 87 -6.30 -10.13 -19.27
CA ARG A 87 -5.57 -10.84 -20.33
C ARG A 87 -4.56 -9.93 -21.03
N GLU A 88 -4.96 -8.70 -21.34
CA GLU A 88 -4.10 -7.71 -22.02
C GLU A 88 -3.16 -6.97 -21.06
N ARG A 89 -3.33 -7.16 -19.74
CA ARG A 89 -2.64 -6.43 -18.67
C ARG A 89 -2.75 -4.91 -18.80
N LEU A 90 -3.96 -4.44 -19.13
CA LEU A 90 -4.24 -3.03 -19.33
C LEU A 90 -5.11 -2.47 -18.19
N PRO A 91 -4.87 -1.22 -17.76
CA PRO A 91 -5.85 -0.48 -17.00
C PRO A 91 -7.11 -0.24 -17.85
N TYR A 92 -8.26 -0.15 -17.20
CA TYR A 92 -9.56 -0.10 -17.88
C TYR A 92 -9.68 1.01 -18.92
N TRP A 93 -9.11 2.19 -18.67
CA TRP A 93 -9.16 3.30 -19.62
C TRP A 93 -8.38 3.00 -20.92
N GLN A 94 -7.25 2.27 -20.85
CA GLN A 94 -6.50 1.84 -22.05
C GLN A 94 -7.25 0.77 -22.83
N ALA A 95 -7.94 -0.12 -22.11
CA ALA A 95 -8.83 -1.08 -22.73
C ALA A 95 -9.97 -0.37 -23.49
N ILE A 96 -10.54 0.70 -22.91
CA ILE A 96 -11.55 1.54 -23.58
C ILE A 96 -10.97 2.23 -24.81
N GLU A 97 -9.81 2.89 -24.70
CA GLU A 97 -9.12 3.54 -25.82
C GLU A 97 -8.92 2.57 -27.01
N LYS A 98 -8.39 1.38 -26.75
CA LYS A 98 -8.24 0.33 -27.77
C LYS A 98 -9.56 -0.10 -28.41
N LEU A 99 -10.63 -0.20 -27.62
CA LEU A 99 -11.95 -0.57 -28.15
C LEU A 99 -12.54 0.53 -29.04
N MET A 100 -12.30 1.80 -28.68
CA MET A 100 -12.71 2.95 -29.51
C MET A 100 -11.95 2.98 -30.84
N ASP A 101 -10.62 2.81 -30.81
CA ASP A 101 -9.79 2.73 -32.02
C ASP A 101 -10.27 1.62 -32.98
N GLN A 102 -10.68 0.47 -32.43
CA GLN A 102 -11.21 -0.64 -33.23
C GLN A 102 -12.57 -0.32 -33.84
N ALA A 103 -13.46 0.33 -33.08
CA ALA A 103 -14.78 0.73 -33.56
C ALA A 103 -14.68 1.73 -34.71
N GLU A 104 -13.74 2.68 -34.64
CA GLU A 104 -13.51 3.66 -35.72
C GLU A 104 -12.94 3.03 -36.99
N ARG A 105 -12.06 2.02 -36.86
CA ARG A 105 -11.49 1.29 -38.00
C ARG A 105 -12.48 0.34 -38.68
N GLY A 106 -13.46 -0.16 -37.93
CA GLY A 106 -14.49 -1.09 -38.44
C GLY A 106 -15.73 -0.41 -39.02
N GLY A 107 -15.81 0.92 -38.95
CA GLY A 107 -16.95 1.72 -39.41
C GLY A 107 -16.86 2.27 -40.84
N GLY A 108 -16.01 1.69 -41.69
CA GLY A 108 -15.84 2.05 -43.10
C GLY A 108 -16.67 1.22 -44.07
#